data_AF-A0A8T4RAK7-F1
#
_entry.id   AF-A0A8T4RAK7-F1
#
_cell.length_a   1.000
_cell.length_b   1.000
_cell.length_c   1.000
_cell.angle_alpha   90.00
_cell.angle_beta   90.00
_cell.angle_gamma   90.00
#
_symmetry.space_group_name_H-M   'P 1'
#
loop_
_entity.id
_entity.type
_entity.pdbx_description
1 polymer ?
#
loop_
_entity_poly.entity_id
_entity_poly.type
_entity_poly.pdbx_seq_one_letter_code
_entity_poly.pdbx_strand_id
1 'polypeptide(L)'
;MTVQVYDPAKEVCEQFPHIKPKDAQNLKDVLDKLTRPELTIRLSGSALVTSDYKDIDIGIWPDNYPNLLELAIASLGAKDVKHLYLGASWLRDRAQFSYNGTKFDVMHCCHEWYLGYRRS
;
A
#
# COMPACT_ATOMS: atom_id res chain seq x y z
N MET A 1 -4.03 -17.81 -2.28
CA MET A 1 -3.99 -16.45 -1.73
C MET A 1 -3.79 -15.50 -2.89
N THR A 2 -4.68 -14.52 -3.06
CA THR A 2 -4.70 -13.65 -4.25
C THR A 2 -3.78 -12.46 -3.99
N VAL A 3 -2.70 -12.35 -4.76
CA VAL A 3 -1.85 -11.16 -4.79
C VAL A 3 -2.05 -10.53 -6.16
N GLN A 4 -2.57 -9.31 -6.19
CA GLN A 4 -2.90 -8.63 -7.43
C GLN A 4 -1.98 -7.43 -7.63
N VAL A 5 -1.34 -7.39 -8.81
CA VAL A 5 -0.54 -6.23 -9.25
C VAL A 5 -1.51 -5.11 -9.58
N TYR A 6 -1.23 -3.92 -9.08
CA TYR A 6 -1.99 -2.72 -9.40
C TYR A 6 -1.72 -2.29 -10.84
N ASP A 7 -2.79 -2.14 -11.62
CA ASP A 7 -2.78 -1.60 -12.98
C ASP A 7 -3.36 -0.17 -12.95
N PRO A 8 -2.55 0.88 -13.19
CA PRO A 8 -3.03 2.26 -13.14
C PRO A 8 -4.02 2.60 -14.26
N ALA A 9 -4.16 1.76 -15.29
CA ALA A 9 -5.13 1.95 -16.37
C ALA A 9 -6.54 1.45 -16.04
N LYS A 10 -6.72 0.75 -14.90
CA LYS A 10 -8.01 0.20 -14.47
C LYS A 10 -8.51 0.89 -13.21
N GLU A 11 -9.83 0.96 -13.06
CA GLU A 11 -10.43 1.53 -11.87
C GLU A 11 -10.11 0.69 -10.62
N VAL A 12 -9.93 1.34 -9.48
CA VAL A 12 -9.58 0.66 -8.22
C VAL A 12 -10.64 -0.37 -7.83
N CYS A 13 -11.92 -0.03 -7.96
CA CYS A 13 -13.04 -0.93 -7.64
C CYS A 13 -13.16 -2.12 -8.59
N GLU A 14 -12.70 -2.00 -9.84
CA GLU A 14 -12.66 -3.12 -10.79
C GLU A 14 -11.58 -4.14 -10.42
N GLN A 15 -10.47 -3.64 -9.87
CA GLN A 15 -9.35 -4.46 -9.45
C GLN A 15 -9.53 -5.03 -8.04
N PHE A 16 -10.16 -4.27 -7.15
CA PHE A 16 -10.25 -4.57 -5.72
C PHE A 16 -11.71 -4.45 -5.25
N PRO A 17 -12.56 -5.45 -5.55
CA PRO A 17 -14.02 -5.35 -5.38
C PRO A 17 -14.47 -5.24 -3.92
N HIS A 18 -13.60 -5.55 -2.97
CA HIS A 18 -13.89 -5.46 -1.53
C HIS A 18 -13.56 -4.08 -0.93
N ILE A 19 -12.81 -3.23 -1.66
CA ILE A 19 -12.54 -1.86 -1.26
C ILE A 19 -13.85 -1.07 -1.27
N LYS A 20 -14.16 -0.41 -0.17
CA LYS A 20 -15.37 0.41 -0.05
C LYS A 20 -15.28 1.58 -1.04
N PRO A 21 -16.39 1.99 -1.66
CA PRO A 21 -16.38 3.13 -2.60
C PRO A 21 -15.73 4.40 -2.04
N LYS A 22 -15.94 4.68 -0.75
CA LYS A 22 -15.33 5.83 -0.06
C LYS A 22 -13.79 5.76 0.04
N ASP A 23 -13.24 4.55 0.09
CA ASP A 23 -11.81 4.31 0.24
C ASP A 23 -11.12 4.14 -1.12
N ALA A 24 -11.89 3.87 -2.19
CA ALA A 24 -11.37 3.67 -3.54
C ALA A 24 -10.64 4.91 -4.08
N GLN A 25 -11.22 6.11 -3.90
CA GLN A 25 -10.54 7.35 -4.29
C GLN A 25 -9.29 7.61 -3.45
N ASN A 26 -9.37 7.40 -2.12
CA ASN A 26 -8.23 7.57 -1.22
C ASN A 26 -7.08 6.62 -1.58
N LEU A 27 -7.41 5.36 -1.91
CA LEU A 27 -6.46 4.37 -2.37
C LEU A 27 -5.87 4.76 -3.73
N LYS A 28 -6.68 5.25 -4.68
CA LYS A 28 -6.17 5.75 -5.95
C LYS A 28 -5.16 6.88 -5.77
N ASP A 29 -5.48 7.88 -4.94
CA ASP A 29 -4.57 8.99 -4.68
C ASP A 29 -3.23 8.49 -4.11
N VAL A 30 -3.26 7.57 -3.15
CA VAL A 30 -2.05 6.96 -2.56
C VAL A 30 -1.25 6.20 -3.63
N LEU A 31 -1.91 5.37 -4.43
CA LEU A 31 -1.26 4.58 -5.48
C LEU A 31 -0.64 5.47 -6.57
N ASP A 32 -1.32 6.55 -6.97
CA ASP A 32 -0.82 7.50 -7.96
C ASP A 32 0.47 8.20 -7.49
N LYS A 33 0.59 8.50 -6.18
CA LYS A 33 1.82 9.09 -5.62
C LYS A 33 2.98 8.10 -5.56
N LEU A 34 2.68 6.82 -5.36
CA LEU A 34 3.65 5.74 -5.27
C LEU A 34 4.07 5.21 -6.65
N THR A 35 3.21 5.32 -7.67
CA THR A 35 3.43 4.73 -9.00
C THR A 35 4.64 5.32 -9.69
N ARG A 36 5.56 4.46 -10.12
CA ARG A 36 6.69 4.79 -10.99
C ARG A 36 6.88 3.67 -12.03
N PRO A 37 7.41 3.96 -13.23
CA PRO A 37 7.52 2.97 -14.32
C PRO A 37 8.23 1.66 -13.93
N GLU A 38 9.21 1.77 -13.04
CA GLU A 38 10.06 0.69 -12.56
C GLU A 38 9.56 0.02 -11.27
N LEU A 39 8.49 0.54 -10.67
CA LEU A 39 7.95 0.01 -9.42
C LEU A 39 6.77 -0.92 -9.70
N THR A 40 6.81 -2.10 -9.09
CA THR A 40 5.66 -2.99 -8.91
C THR A 40 4.96 -2.64 -7.61
N ILE A 41 3.68 -2.32 -7.69
CA ILE A 41 2.81 -2.07 -6.52
C ILE A 41 1.78 -3.19 -6.43
N ARG A 42 1.56 -3.72 -5.24
CA ARG A 42 0.56 -4.76 -4.98
C ARG A 42 -0.22 -4.41 -3.72
N LEU A 43 -1.49 -4.78 -3.70
CA LEU A 43 -2.30 -4.75 -2.49
C LEU A 43 -2.25 -6.09 -1.77
N SER A 44 -2.58 -6.07 -0.48
CA SER A 44 -2.63 -7.26 0.35
C SER A 44 -3.61 -7.18 1.51
N GLY A 45 -3.61 -8.23 2.31
CA GLY A 45 -4.33 -8.26 3.58
C GLY A 45 -5.84 -8.37 3.41
N SER A 46 -6.54 -7.99 4.47
CA SER A 46 -7.99 -8.17 4.59
C SER A 46 -8.79 -7.42 3.52
N ALA A 47 -8.28 -6.28 3.04
CA ALA A 47 -8.93 -5.44 2.05
C ALA A 47 -9.09 -6.11 0.66
N LEU A 48 -8.38 -7.21 0.40
CA LEU A 48 -8.52 -8.01 -0.83
C LEU A 48 -9.63 -9.06 -0.78
N VAL A 49 -10.17 -9.38 0.40
CA VAL A 49 -11.05 -10.54 0.59
C VAL A 49 -12.33 -10.23 1.36
N THR A 50 -12.36 -9.11 2.08
CA THR A 50 -13.52 -8.69 2.87
C THR A 50 -13.66 -7.18 2.86
N SER A 51 -14.88 -6.67 3.01
CA SER A 51 -15.15 -5.26 3.20
C SER A 51 -15.01 -4.82 4.67
N ASP A 52 -14.77 -5.73 5.62
CA ASP A 52 -14.56 -5.40 7.04
C ASP A 52 -13.07 -5.20 7.41
N TYR A 53 -12.29 -4.66 6.47
CA TYR A 53 -10.89 -4.33 6.75
C TYR A 53 -10.76 -3.10 7.66
N LYS A 54 -9.69 -3.06 8.45
CA LYS A 54 -9.35 -1.95 9.36
C LYS A 54 -8.40 -0.93 8.71
N ASP A 55 -7.62 -1.39 7.75
CA ASP A 55 -6.57 -0.68 7.02
C ASP A 55 -6.36 -1.34 5.66
N ILE A 56 -5.69 -0.62 4.77
CA ILE A 56 -5.30 -1.11 3.44
C ILE A 56 -3.78 -1.29 3.41
N ASP A 57 -3.35 -2.54 3.22
CA ASP A 57 -1.95 -2.93 3.18
C ASP A 57 -1.42 -2.87 1.73
N ILE A 58 -0.38 -2.06 1.48
CA ILE A 58 0.25 -1.86 0.16
C ILE A 58 1.72 -2.26 0.24
N GLY A 59 2.16 -3.11 -0.69
CA GLY A 59 3.58 -3.42 -0.87
C GLY A 59 4.14 -2.83 -2.17
N ILE A 60 5.41 -2.40 -2.10
CA ILE A 60 6.12 -1.77 -3.23
C ILE A 60 7.48 -2.43 -3.43
N TRP A 61 7.85 -2.64 -4.69
CA TRP A 61 9.14 -3.21 -5.15
C TRP A 61 9.59 -2.54 -6.45
N PRO A 62 10.88 -2.60 -6.85
CA PRO A 62 12.04 -3.07 -6.07
C PRO A 62 12.61 -2.00 -5.12
N ASP A 63 13.65 -2.38 -4.35
CA ASP A 63 14.28 -1.62 -3.25
C ASP A 63 15.33 -0.56 -3.72
N ASN A 64 15.12 0.09 -4.85
CA ASN A 64 16.08 1.07 -5.40
C ASN A 64 15.65 2.53 -5.26
N TYR A 65 14.56 2.81 -4.53
CA TYR A 65 14.05 4.16 -4.28
C TYR A 65 14.18 4.56 -2.82
N PRO A 66 15.32 5.12 -2.38
CA PRO A 66 15.43 5.68 -1.04
C PRO A 66 14.39 6.79 -0.87
N ASN A 67 13.75 6.83 0.31
CA ASN A 67 12.78 7.87 0.72
C ASN A 67 11.49 7.93 -0.11
N LEU A 68 11.16 6.90 -0.91
CA LEU A 68 9.92 6.87 -1.68
C LEU A 68 8.68 7.09 -0.81
N LEU A 69 8.60 6.40 0.33
CA LEU A 69 7.49 6.50 1.26
C LEU A 69 7.38 7.90 1.84
N GLU A 70 8.50 8.48 2.28
CA GLU A 70 8.54 9.83 2.82
C GLU A 70 8.04 10.87 1.81
N LEU A 71 8.54 10.81 0.56
CA LEU A 71 8.13 11.72 -0.51
C LEU A 71 6.65 11.56 -0.88
N ALA A 72 6.17 10.31 -0.99
CA ALA A 72 4.78 10.06 -1.32
C ALA A 72 3.85 10.58 -0.22
N ILE A 73 4.17 10.30 1.05
CA ILE A 73 3.38 10.73 2.21
C ILE A 73 3.38 12.26 2.35
N ALA A 74 4.55 12.90 2.20
CA ALA A 74 4.65 14.35 2.22
C ALA A 74 3.78 14.99 1.13
N SER A 75 3.76 14.40 -0.08
CA SER A 75 2.95 14.87 -1.19
C SER A 75 1.44 14.68 -1.01
N LEU A 76 1.04 13.70 -0.19
CA LEU A 76 -0.37 13.45 0.15
C LEU A 76 -0.89 14.39 1.24
N GLY A 77 -0.01 15.06 1.99
CA GLY A 77 -0.40 15.80 3.19
C GLY A 77 -1.05 14.90 4.25
N ALA A 78 -0.66 13.62 4.29
CA ALA A 78 -1.23 12.64 5.20
C ALA A 78 -0.93 12.99 6.68
N LYS A 79 -1.83 12.58 7.58
CA LYS A 79 -1.72 12.82 9.02
C LYS A 79 -1.36 11.53 9.75
N ASP A 80 -0.91 11.69 11.00
CA ASP A 80 -0.59 10.59 11.91
C ASP A 80 0.41 9.58 11.33
N VAL A 81 1.41 10.10 10.63
CA VAL A 81 2.44 9.30 9.97
C VAL A 81 3.36 8.68 11.02
N LYS A 82 3.42 7.36 11.04
CA LYS A 82 4.35 6.58 11.86
C LYS A 82 5.25 5.74 10.97
N HIS A 83 6.53 6.09 10.94
CA HIS A 83 7.56 5.27 10.32
C HIS A 83 8.01 4.17 11.27
N LEU A 84 8.05 2.94 10.77
CA LEU A 84 8.43 1.75 11.51
C LEU A 84 9.61 1.09 10.80
N TYR A 85 10.79 1.26 11.38
CA TYR A 85 11.95 0.47 10.97
C TYR A 85 11.84 -0.93 11.58
N LEU A 86 11.38 -1.88 10.78
CA LEU A 86 11.32 -3.28 11.19
C LEU A 86 12.64 -3.92 10.78
N GLY A 87 13.43 -4.40 11.74
CA GLY A 87 14.71 -5.10 11.50
C GLY A 87 14.57 -6.47 10.84
N ALA A 88 13.61 -6.63 9.92
CA ALA A 88 13.37 -7.82 9.14
C ALA A 88 14.10 -7.71 7.80
N SER A 89 14.84 -8.74 7.40
CA SER A 89 15.64 -8.74 6.17
C SER A 89 14.84 -8.56 4.88
N TRP A 90 13.51 -8.67 4.95
CA TRP A 90 12.60 -8.61 3.81
C TRP A 90 11.80 -7.30 3.72
N LEU A 91 11.96 -6.39 4.69
CA LEU A 91 11.27 -5.10 4.75
C LEU A 91 12.26 -3.99 5.07
N ARG A 92 12.29 -2.98 4.22
CA ARG A 92 13.18 -1.82 4.39
C ARG A 92 12.55 -0.73 5.22
N ASP A 93 11.33 -0.38 4.85
CA ASP A 93 10.59 0.69 5.50
C ASP A 93 9.10 0.37 5.48
N ARG A 94 8.42 0.85 6.51
CA ARG A 94 6.97 0.75 6.66
C ARG A 94 6.47 2.07 7.21
N ALA A 95 5.48 2.62 6.53
CA ALA A 95 4.81 3.82 6.97
C ALA A 95 3.32 3.54 7.18
N GLN A 96 2.86 3.83 8.38
CA GLN A 96 1.45 3.80 8.73
C GLN A 96 0.93 5.23 8.77
N PHE A 97 -0.18 5.52 8.11
CA PHE A 97 -0.75 6.87 8.11
C PHE A 97 -2.26 6.85 7.86
N SER A 98 -2.90 7.99 8.10
CA SER A 98 -4.30 8.21 7.76
C SER A 98 -4.44 9.28 6.67
N TYR A 99 -5.24 9.00 5.65
CA TYR A 99 -5.57 9.93 4.56
C TYR A 99 -7.08 9.95 4.36
N ASN A 100 -7.71 11.13 4.51
CA ASN A 100 -9.16 11.33 4.44
C ASN A 100 -9.99 10.33 5.27
N GLY A 101 -9.48 9.90 6.42
CA GLY A 101 -10.13 8.95 7.33
C GLY A 101 -9.90 7.47 7.01
N THR A 102 -9.20 7.15 5.92
CA THR A 102 -8.77 5.79 5.58
C THR A 102 -7.36 5.53 6.12
N LYS A 103 -7.15 4.37 6.74
CA LYS A 103 -5.84 3.97 7.28
C LYS A 103 -5.08 3.16 6.24
N PHE A 104 -3.83 3.51 6.03
CA PHE A 104 -2.92 2.84 5.12
C PHE A 104 -1.71 2.31 5.87
N ASP A 105 -1.24 1.17 5.38
CA ASP A 105 0.03 0.58 5.77
C ASP A 105 0.83 0.31 4.50
N VAL A 106 1.84 1.13 4.26
CA VAL A 106 2.65 1.06 3.03
C VAL A 106 4.03 0.55 3.37
N MET A 107 4.42 -0.51 2.68
CA MET A 107 5.60 -1.30 3.00
C MET A 107 6.51 -1.37 1.78
N HIS A 108 7.74 -0.91 1.93
CA HIS A 108 8.77 -1.02 0.91
C HIS A 108 9.57 -2.29 1.12
N CYS A 109 9.39 -3.24 0.20
CA CYS A 109 9.74 -4.64 0.42
C CYS A 109 10.95 -5.04 -0.43
N CYS A 110 11.83 -5.84 0.15
CA CYS A 110 13.01 -6.39 -0.55
C CYS A 110 12.68 -7.70 -1.28
N HIS A 111 11.59 -8.37 -0.89
CA HIS A 111 11.17 -9.64 -1.48
C HIS A 111 9.64 -9.76 -1.63
N GLU A 112 9.17 -10.48 -2.66
CA GLU A 112 7.76 -10.52 -3.06
C GLU A 112 6.82 -11.34 -2.14
N TRP A 113 7.35 -12.17 -1.24
CA TRP A 113 6.57 -13.13 -0.44
C TRP A 113 5.81 -12.52 0.75
N TYR A 114 6.05 -11.25 1.08
CA TYR A 114 5.60 -10.67 2.35
C TYR A 114 4.09 -10.37 2.43
N LEU A 115 3.47 -9.87 1.36
CA LEU A 115 2.06 -9.48 1.36
C LEU A 115 1.08 -10.66 1.58
N GLY A 116 1.55 -11.90 1.38
CA GLY A 116 0.76 -13.11 1.61
C GLY A 116 0.93 -13.76 2.99
N TYR A 117 1.84 -13.31 3.86
CA TYR A 117 2.20 -14.13 5.04
C TYR A 117 1.91 -13.52 6.40
N ARG A 118 1.56 -12.23 6.49
CA ARG A 118 1.33 -11.58 7.79
C ARG A 118 -0.02 -10.87 7.85
N ARG A 119 -1.06 -11.67 8.08
CA ARG A 119 -2.22 -11.40 8.98
C ARG A 119 -3.17 -12.60 8.87
N SER A 120 -2.70 -13.75 9.32
CA SER A 120 -3.53 -14.83 9.86
C SER A 120 -3.73 -14.58 11.34
#